data_AF-A0A327L630-F1
#
_entry.id   AF-A0A327L630-F1
#
_cell.length_a   1.000
_cell.length_b   1.000
_cell.length_c   1.000
_cell.angle_alpha   90.00
_cell.angle_beta   90.00
_cell.angle_gamma   90.00
#
_symmetry.space_group_name_H-M   'P 1'
#
loop_
_entity.id
_entity.type
_entity.pdbx_description
1 polymer ?
#
loop_
_entity_poly.entity_id
_entity_poly.type
_entity_poly.pdbx_seq_one_letter_code
_entity_poly.pdbx_strand_id
1 'polypeptide(L)'
;MTDATAPVDRRFPVAAGIFFGLGLGGFFDGIVLHQVLQWHHMVSSHYPPDSVDNLRRNTLWDGLFHSTTYVFVVVGLILLWRSAHRRHLYWSNKLLVATMLIGLGAFNLVEGLINHQILGIHHVNETAPREHWLAWDIGFLVWGAAMLIGGLALLARGRRDETRSR
;
A
#
# COMPACT_ATOMS: atom_id res chain seq x y z
N MET A 1 -44.93 -25.82 -0.78
CA MET A 1 -43.67 -25.80 -0.02
C MET A 1 -42.72 -24.90 -0.78
N THR A 2 -42.81 -23.59 -0.54
CA THR A 2 -41.97 -22.58 -1.19
C THR A 2 -40.59 -22.61 -0.56
N ASP A 3 -39.61 -23.14 -1.30
CA ASP A 3 -38.21 -23.09 -0.92
C ASP A 3 -37.73 -21.64 -1.06
N ALA A 4 -37.90 -20.86 0.01
CA ALA A 4 -37.34 -19.52 0.10
C ALA A 4 -35.83 -19.66 0.26
N THR A 5 -35.12 -19.78 -0.86
CA THR A 5 -33.65 -19.76 -0.88
C THR A 5 -33.19 -18.50 -0.17
N ALA A 6 -32.52 -18.66 0.97
CA ALA A 6 -32.01 -17.55 1.76
C ALA A 6 -31.17 -16.60 0.87
N PRO A 7 -31.31 -15.27 1.03
CA PRO A 7 -30.60 -14.32 0.18
C PRO A 7 -29.09 -14.55 0.25
N VAL A 8 -28.47 -14.77 -0.91
CA VAL A 8 -27.02 -15.00 -1.00
C VAL A 8 -26.30 -13.68 -0.71
N ASP A 9 -25.57 -13.61 0.40
CA ASP A 9 -24.80 -12.45 0.82
C ASP A 9 -23.54 -12.25 -0.06
N ARG A 10 -23.74 -11.56 -1.19
CA ARG A 10 -22.69 -11.16 -2.15
C ARG A 10 -21.94 -9.94 -1.60
N ARG A 11 -20.69 -10.13 -1.19
CA ARG A 11 -19.83 -9.06 -0.62
C ARG A 11 -18.59 -8.79 -1.45
N PHE A 12 -18.19 -7.52 -1.53
CA PHE A 12 -16.86 -7.17 -2.01
C PHE A 12 -15.77 -7.57 -0.98
N PRO A 13 -14.67 -8.23 -1.39
CA PRO A 13 -13.59 -8.65 -0.50
C PRO A 13 -12.69 -7.47 -0.12
N VAL A 14 -13.15 -6.63 0.82
CA VAL A 14 -12.46 -5.41 1.24
C VAL A 14 -10.99 -5.63 1.62
N ALA A 15 -10.71 -6.69 2.39
CA ALA A 15 -9.35 -7.00 2.81
C ALA A 15 -8.42 -7.28 1.62
N ALA A 16 -8.91 -7.94 0.57
CA ALA A 16 -8.10 -8.24 -0.62
C ALA A 16 -7.60 -6.95 -1.28
N GLY A 17 -8.48 -5.96 -1.46
CA GLY A 17 -8.11 -4.69 -2.06
C GLY A 17 -7.18 -3.84 -1.18
N ILE A 18 -7.30 -3.90 0.15
CA ILE A 18 -6.36 -3.23 1.07
C ILE A 18 -4.97 -3.86 0.96
N PHE A 19 -4.87 -5.19 0.98
CA PHE A 19 -3.59 -5.89 0.82
C PHE A 19 -2.94 -5.64 -0.54
N PHE A 20 -3.74 -5.55 -1.61
CA PHE A 20 -3.23 -5.10 -2.91
C PHE A 20 -2.70 -3.66 -2.85
N GLY A 21 -3.43 -2.74 -2.21
CA GLY A 21 -2.98 -1.35 -2.04
C GLY A 21 -1.66 -1.25 -1.27
N LEU A 22 -1.51 -2.00 -0.17
CA LEU A 22 -0.27 -2.07 0.61
C LEU A 22 0.90 -2.56 -0.24
N GLY A 23 0.71 -3.69 -0.93
CA GLY A 23 1.75 -4.29 -1.76
C GLY A 23 2.14 -3.42 -2.94
N LEU A 24 1.17 -2.83 -3.64
CA LEU A 24 1.44 -1.94 -4.78
C LEU A 24 2.08 -0.61 -4.34
N GLY A 25 1.73 -0.08 -3.17
CA GLY A 25 2.39 1.09 -2.59
C GLY A 25 3.85 0.83 -2.32
N GLY A 26 4.15 -0.27 -1.63
CA GLY A 26 5.53 -0.63 -1.37
C GLY A 26 6.30 -1.04 -2.63
N PHE A 27 5.67 -1.66 -3.63
CA PHE A 27 6.34 -1.86 -4.91
C PHE A 27 6.65 -0.55 -5.61
N PHE A 28 5.72 0.42 -5.60
CA PHE A 28 5.96 1.72 -6.20
C PHE A 28 7.14 2.42 -5.51
N ASP A 29 7.14 2.46 -4.18
CA ASP A 29 8.24 3.02 -3.39
C ASP A 29 9.57 2.31 -3.70
N GLY A 30 9.62 1.00 -3.55
CA GLY A 30 10.86 0.25 -3.75
C GLY A 30 11.34 0.13 -5.20
N ILE A 31 10.46 0.25 -6.20
CA ILE A 31 10.88 0.22 -7.62
C ILE A 31 11.18 1.65 -8.07
N VAL A 32 10.22 2.55 -7.92
CA VAL A 32 10.34 3.90 -8.46
C VAL A 32 11.29 4.73 -7.61
N LEU A 33 11.10 4.79 -6.29
CA LEU A 33 11.92 5.65 -5.45
C LEU A 33 13.29 5.02 -5.16
N HIS A 34 13.36 3.73 -4.82
CA HIS A 34 14.66 3.11 -4.48
C HIS A 34 15.52 2.72 -5.69
N GLN A 35 14.92 2.24 -6.79
CA GLN A 35 15.69 1.61 -7.87
C GLN A 35 15.80 2.48 -9.13
N VAL A 36 14.69 3.09 -9.56
CA VAL A 36 14.67 3.92 -10.78
C VAL A 36 15.19 5.32 -10.49
N LEU A 37 14.64 5.98 -9.47
CA LEU A 37 15.03 7.34 -9.09
C LEU A 37 16.23 7.34 -8.14
N GLN A 38 16.41 6.26 -7.37
CA GLN A 38 17.48 6.11 -6.39
C GLN A 38 17.51 7.27 -5.39
N TRP A 39 16.33 7.75 -5.01
CA TRP A 39 16.17 8.87 -4.08
C TRP A 39 16.59 8.49 -2.67
N HIS A 40 16.34 7.24 -2.29
CA HIS A 40 16.71 6.65 -1.01
C HIS A 40 16.73 5.12 -1.13
N HIS A 41 17.32 4.44 -0.17
CA HIS A 41 17.21 3.00 0.01
C HIS A 41 16.75 2.71 1.44
N MET A 42 16.36 1.49 1.76
CA MET A 42 15.82 1.18 3.10
C MET A 42 16.68 1.63 4.28
N VAL A 43 18.01 1.63 4.13
CA VAL A 43 18.94 1.98 5.21
C VAL A 43 19.99 3.02 4.81
N SER A 44 19.71 3.83 3.78
CA SER A 44 20.71 4.72 3.17
C SER A 44 21.15 5.87 4.08
N SER A 45 20.32 6.31 5.04
CA SER A 45 20.76 7.31 6.03
C SER A 45 21.86 6.79 6.96
N HIS A 46 21.96 5.46 7.16
CA HIS A 46 23.03 4.83 7.94
C HIS A 46 24.15 4.26 7.08
N TYR A 47 23.83 3.82 5.87
CA TYR A 47 24.76 3.26 4.90
C TYR A 47 24.63 4.01 3.57
N PRO A 48 25.25 5.19 3.42
CA PRO A 48 25.14 5.97 2.18
C PRO A 48 25.55 5.14 0.96
N PRO A 49 24.83 5.20 -0.17
CA PRO A 49 25.09 4.39 -1.37
C PRO A 49 26.32 4.88 -2.18
N ASP A 50 27.39 5.27 -1.50
CA ASP A 50 28.63 5.84 -2.05
C ASP A 50 29.76 4.82 -2.23
N SER A 51 29.53 3.56 -1.87
CA SER A 51 30.47 2.46 -2.00
C SER A 51 29.76 1.17 -2.40
N VAL A 52 30.49 0.23 -3.02
CA VAL A 52 29.93 -1.07 -3.44
C VAL A 52 29.40 -1.86 -2.24
N ASP A 53 30.08 -1.79 -1.08
CA ASP A 53 29.66 -2.52 0.11
C ASP A 53 28.38 -1.93 0.71
N ASN A 54 28.23 -0.61 0.76
CA ASN A 54 26.98 0.01 1.20
C ASN A 54 25.84 -0.23 0.20
N LEU A 55 26.12 -0.18 -1.12
CA LEU A 55 25.14 -0.53 -2.15
C LEU A 55 24.64 -1.96 -2.00
N ARG A 56 25.53 -2.93 -1.68
CA ARG A 56 25.12 -4.32 -1.40
C ARG A 56 24.22 -4.42 -0.18
N ARG A 57 24.52 -3.68 0.89
CA ARG A 57 23.67 -3.64 2.10
C ARG A 57 22.29 -3.06 1.80
N ASN A 58 22.24 -1.92 1.10
CA ASN A 58 20.98 -1.31 0.69
C ASN A 58 20.19 -2.23 -0.23
N THR A 59 20.83 -2.85 -1.22
CA THR A 59 20.20 -3.82 -2.13
C THR A 59 19.58 -5.00 -1.38
N LEU A 60 20.25 -5.51 -0.35
CA LEU A 60 19.69 -6.58 0.50
C LEU A 60 18.43 -6.10 1.22
N TRP A 61 18.47 -4.94 1.87
CA TRP A 61 17.33 -4.41 2.62
C TRP A 61 16.16 -4.01 1.72
N ASP A 62 16.44 -3.44 0.54
CA ASP A 62 15.43 -3.19 -0.50
C ASP A 62 14.78 -4.49 -0.98
N GLY A 63 15.57 -5.55 -1.15
CA GLY A 63 15.06 -6.88 -1.52
C GLY A 63 14.17 -7.50 -0.45
N LEU A 64 14.51 -7.35 0.84
CA LEU A 64 13.69 -7.80 1.96
C LEU A 64 12.39 -7.00 2.06
N PHE A 65 12.47 -5.69 1.85
CA PHE A 65 11.32 -4.80 1.74
C PHE A 65 10.39 -5.24 0.59
N HIS A 66 10.92 -5.42 -0.62
CA HIS A 66 10.17 -5.94 -1.78
C HIS A 66 9.56 -7.31 -1.54
N SER A 67 10.27 -8.19 -0.85
CA SER A 67 9.73 -9.51 -0.50
C SER A 67 8.51 -9.39 0.41
N THR A 68 8.51 -8.43 1.34
CA THR A 68 7.37 -8.14 2.22
C THR A 68 6.18 -7.59 1.44
N THR A 69 6.42 -6.66 0.50
CA THR A 69 5.35 -6.06 -0.33
C THR A 69 4.77 -7.08 -1.31
N TYR A 70 5.61 -7.98 -1.85
CA TYR A 70 5.19 -9.14 -2.63
C TYR A 70 4.25 -10.05 -1.83
N VAL A 71 4.57 -10.35 -0.57
CA VAL A 71 3.69 -11.15 0.31
C VAL A 71 2.34 -10.46 0.49
N PHE A 72 2.27 -9.14 0.64
CA PHE A 72 0.97 -8.43 0.69
C PHE A 72 0.15 -8.63 -0.57
N VAL A 73 0.75 -8.54 -1.77
CA VAL A 73 0.06 -8.83 -3.03
C VAL A 73 -0.44 -10.27 -3.09
N VAL A 74 0.38 -11.24 -2.70
CA VAL A 74 -0.01 -12.67 -2.67
C VAL A 74 -1.17 -12.91 -1.70
N VAL A 75 -1.12 -12.32 -0.50
CA VAL A 75 -2.22 -12.40 0.47
C VAL A 75 -3.50 -11.78 -0.11
N GLY A 76 -3.40 -10.60 -0.74
CA GLY A 76 -4.52 -9.96 -1.43
C GLY A 76 -5.14 -10.86 -2.49
N LEU A 77 -4.31 -11.50 -3.31
CA LEU A 77 -4.73 -12.43 -4.35
C LEU A 77 -5.41 -13.68 -3.77
N ILE A 78 -4.86 -14.28 -2.71
CA ILE A 78 -5.47 -15.44 -2.05
C ILE A 78 -6.84 -15.08 -1.46
N LEU A 79 -6.96 -13.91 -0.81
CA LEU A 79 -8.23 -13.45 -0.26
C LEU A 79 -9.27 -13.19 -1.36
N LEU A 80 -8.84 -12.59 -2.48
CA LEU A 80 -9.69 -12.39 -3.65
C LEU A 80 -10.15 -13.72 -4.25
N TRP A 81 -9.22 -14.65 -4.49
CA TRP A 81 -9.52 -15.98 -5.02
C TRP A 81 -10.51 -16.71 -4.12
N ARG A 82 -10.25 -16.79 -2.82
CA ARG A 82 -11.15 -17.46 -1.87
C ARG A 82 -12.54 -16.86 -1.88
N SER A 83 -12.66 -15.53 -2.00
CA SER A 83 -13.95 -14.85 -2.10
C SER A 83 -14.69 -15.19 -3.40
N ALA A 84 -13.98 -15.18 -4.52
CA ALA A 84 -14.52 -15.54 -5.83
C ALA A 84 -14.95 -17.01 -5.92
N HIS A 85 -14.24 -17.91 -5.24
CA HIS A 85 -14.51 -19.34 -5.27
C HIS A 85 -15.62 -19.78 -4.31
N ARG A 86 -15.76 -19.12 -3.15
CA ARG A 86 -16.76 -19.51 -2.13
C ARG A 86 -18.11 -18.81 -2.26
N ARG A 87 -18.25 -17.72 -3.04
CA ARG A 87 -19.49 -16.93 -3.14
C ARG A 87 -19.69 -16.32 -4.53
N HIS A 88 -20.94 -15.96 -4.84
CA HIS A 88 -21.24 -15.01 -5.91
C HIS A 88 -20.64 -13.65 -5.54
N LEU A 89 -19.40 -13.41 -5.98
CA LEU A 89 -18.64 -12.18 -5.75
C LEU A 89 -19.44 -10.96 -6.20
N TYR A 90 -19.63 -9.99 -5.30
CA TYR A 90 -20.03 -8.65 -5.73
C TYR A 90 -18.79 -7.91 -6.18
N TRP A 91 -18.68 -7.66 -7.49
CA TRP A 91 -17.60 -6.89 -8.05
C TRP A 91 -17.98 -5.42 -8.15
N SER A 92 -17.08 -4.54 -7.71
CA SER A 92 -17.26 -3.10 -7.83
C SER A 92 -15.91 -2.43 -8.01
N ASN A 93 -15.71 -1.83 -9.19
CA ASN A 93 -14.51 -1.04 -9.49
C ASN A 93 -14.33 0.09 -8.46
N LYS A 94 -15.44 0.68 -8.00
CA LYS A 94 -15.44 1.73 -6.97
C LYS A 94 -14.88 1.21 -5.63
N LEU A 95 -15.34 0.04 -5.18
CA LEU A 95 -14.85 -0.56 -3.93
C LEU A 95 -13.40 -1.03 -4.07
N LEU A 96 -13.01 -1.55 -5.24
CA LEU A 96 -11.62 -1.89 -5.53
C LEU A 96 -10.70 -0.67 -5.39
N VAL A 97 -10.98 0.41 -6.13
CA VAL A 97 -10.20 1.66 -6.05
C VAL A 97 -10.19 2.20 -4.62
N ALA A 98 -11.33 2.20 -3.93
CA ALA A 98 -11.41 2.68 -2.54
C ALA A 98 -10.46 1.91 -1.61
N THR A 99 -10.49 0.58 -1.67
CA THR A 99 -9.68 -0.28 -0.81
C THR A 99 -8.20 -0.27 -1.19
N MET A 100 -7.86 -0.13 -2.48
CA MET A 100 -6.48 0.08 -2.91
C MET A 100 -5.93 1.43 -2.41
N LEU A 101 -6.70 2.52 -2.48
CA LEU A 101 -6.31 3.81 -1.92
C LEU A 101 -6.11 3.76 -0.39
N ILE A 102 -6.93 3.01 0.33
CA ILE A 102 -6.74 2.76 1.76
C ILE A 102 -5.41 2.05 2.01
N GLY A 103 -5.10 1.00 1.24
CA GLY A 103 -3.83 0.28 1.37
C GLY A 103 -2.61 1.14 1.03
N LEU A 104 -2.66 1.87 -0.09
CA LEU A 104 -1.61 2.81 -0.50
C LEU A 104 -1.37 3.90 0.56
N GLY A 105 -2.45 4.52 1.04
CA GLY A 105 -2.37 5.54 2.07
C GLY A 105 -1.83 5.02 3.39
N ALA A 106 -2.28 3.83 3.81
CA ALA A 106 -1.79 3.18 5.02
C ALA A 106 -0.30 2.82 4.90
N PHE A 107 0.14 2.33 3.74
CA PHE A 107 1.56 2.08 3.46
C PHE A 107 2.37 3.37 3.65
N ASN A 108 2.06 4.45 2.93
CA ASN A 108 2.79 5.72 3.03
C ASN A 108 2.84 6.28 4.46
N LEU A 109 1.73 6.19 5.19
CA LEU A 109 1.69 6.72 6.56
C LEU A 109 2.53 5.90 7.53
N VAL A 110 2.46 4.56 7.44
CA VAL A 110 3.23 3.67 8.32
C VAL A 110 4.72 3.75 7.98
N GLU A 111 5.05 3.64 6.69
CA GLU A 111 6.40 3.74 6.15
C GLU A 111 7.00 5.10 6.56
N GLY A 112 6.37 6.21 6.18
CA GLY A 112 6.94 7.53 6.42
C GLY A 112 7.00 7.92 7.91
N LEU A 113 6.04 7.50 8.73
CA LEU A 113 6.07 7.80 10.15
C LEU A 113 7.14 6.97 10.87
N ILE A 114 7.19 5.68 10.60
CA ILE A 114 8.10 4.78 11.31
C ILE A 114 9.53 4.96 10.80
N ASN A 115 9.75 4.87 9.50
CA ASN A 115 11.10 4.83 8.95
C ASN A 115 11.73 6.20 8.82
N HIS A 116 10.97 7.21 8.37
CA HIS A 116 11.54 8.55 8.17
C HIS A 116 11.57 9.38 9.46
N GLN A 117 10.48 9.38 10.23
CA GLN A 117 10.36 10.26 11.41
C GLN A 117 10.85 9.62 12.71
N ILE A 118 10.47 8.37 13.00
CA ILE A 118 10.78 7.73 14.28
C ILE A 118 12.18 7.11 14.24
N LEU A 119 12.47 6.30 13.22
CA LEU A 119 13.73 5.58 13.10
C LEU A 119 14.81 6.39 12.38
N GLY A 120 14.43 7.24 11.42
CA GLY A 120 15.37 8.00 10.59
C GLY A 120 16.33 7.12 9.80
N ILE A 121 15.87 5.94 9.36
CA ILE A 121 16.70 4.95 8.64
C ILE A 121 16.88 5.33 7.16
N HIS A 122 15.98 6.15 6.64
CA HIS A 122 16.08 6.87 5.38
C HIS A 122 15.07 8.04 5.35
N HIS A 123 15.21 8.93 4.37
CA HIS A 123 14.25 10.00 4.07
C HIS A 123 13.77 9.91 2.63
N VAL A 124 12.60 10.48 2.29
CA VAL A 124 11.95 10.31 0.97
C VAL A 124 12.82 10.74 -0.23
N ASN A 125 13.68 11.73 -0.04
CA ASN A 125 14.60 12.17 -1.09
C ASN A 125 15.92 12.63 -0.51
N GLU A 126 16.85 11.68 -0.35
CA GLU A 126 18.19 11.92 0.16
C GLU A 126 19.15 12.52 -0.89
N THR A 127 18.73 12.58 -2.16
CA THR A 127 19.48 13.29 -3.20
C THR A 127 19.29 14.82 -3.15
N ALA A 128 18.25 15.29 -2.46
CA ALA A 128 18.02 16.70 -2.20
C ALA A 128 18.92 17.20 -1.05
N PRO A 129 19.18 18.52 -0.95
CA PRO A 129 19.88 19.08 0.21
C PRO A 129 19.13 18.75 1.51
N ARG A 130 19.90 18.51 2.58
CA ARG A 130 19.40 17.94 3.84
C ARG A 130 18.30 18.78 4.50
N GLU A 131 18.38 20.09 4.37
CA GLU A 131 17.37 21.04 4.85
C GLU A 131 15.98 20.85 4.22
N HIS A 132 15.90 20.15 3.08
CA HIS A 132 14.64 19.85 2.39
C HIS A 132 14.06 18.48 2.73
N TRP A 133 14.79 17.60 3.43
CA TRP A 133 14.34 16.22 3.69
C TRP A 133 13.01 16.18 4.43
N LEU A 134 12.87 17.00 5.48
CA LEU A 134 11.62 17.08 6.25
C LEU A 134 10.43 17.49 5.37
N ALA A 135 10.63 18.40 4.41
CA ALA A 135 9.56 18.84 3.52
C ALA A 135 9.09 17.69 2.61
N TRP A 136 10.01 16.87 2.11
CA TRP A 136 9.68 15.68 1.32
C TRP A 136 8.96 14.62 2.16
N ASP A 137 9.41 14.37 3.39
CA ASP A 137 8.76 13.41 4.28
C ASP A 137 7.33 13.83 4.65
N ILE A 138 7.14 15.12 4.96
CA ILE A 138 5.80 15.67 5.23
C ILE A 138 4.92 15.58 3.98
N GLY A 139 5.46 15.88 2.80
CA GLY A 139 4.75 15.71 1.53
C GLY A 139 4.27 14.26 1.32
N PHE A 140 5.13 13.29 1.61
CA PHE A 140 4.80 11.86 1.52
C PHE A 140 3.72 11.43 2.51
N LEU A 141 3.77 11.91 3.76
CA LEU A 141 2.74 11.68 4.78
C LEU A 141 1.40 12.33 4.40
N VAL A 142 1.42 13.58 3.93
CA VAL A 142 0.21 14.29 3.46
C VAL A 142 -0.43 13.54 2.29
N TRP A 143 0.39 13.05 1.36
CA TRP A 143 -0.08 12.23 0.24
C TRP A 143 -0.71 10.92 0.72
N GLY A 144 -0.07 10.23 1.68
CA GLY A 144 -0.61 9.05 2.33
C GLY A 144 -1.96 9.30 3.02
N ALA A 145 -2.06 10.39 3.79
CA ALA A 145 -3.31 10.80 4.45
C ALA A 145 -4.42 11.11 3.44
N ALA A 146 -4.10 11.82 2.35
CA ALA A 146 -5.07 12.14 1.29
C ALA A 146 -5.62 10.87 0.64
N MET A 147 -4.76 9.90 0.29
CA MET A 147 -5.18 8.61 -0.26
C MET A 147 -6.04 7.82 0.74
N LEU A 148 -5.64 7.76 2.02
CA LEU A 148 -6.39 7.04 3.04
C LEU A 148 -7.79 7.65 3.25
N ILE A 149 -7.88 8.98 3.43
CA ILE A 149 -9.14 9.69 3.63
C ILE A 149 -10.04 9.55 2.39
N GLY A 150 -9.47 9.75 1.20
CA GLY A 150 -10.19 9.59 -0.08
C GLY A 150 -10.71 8.17 -0.26
N GLY A 151 -9.90 7.16 0.06
CA GLY A 151 -10.27 5.75 0.04
C GLY A 151 -11.39 5.41 1.02
N LEU A 152 -11.32 5.90 2.26
CA LEU A 152 -12.38 5.72 3.27
C LEU A 152 -13.70 6.39 2.84
N ALA A 153 -13.64 7.61 2.31
CA ALA A 153 -14.81 8.31 1.80
C ALA A 153 -15.45 7.58 0.61
N LEU A 154 -14.63 7.05 -0.31
CA LEU A 154 -15.09 6.29 -1.46
C LEU A 154 -15.68 4.93 -1.04
N LEU A 155 -15.08 4.27 -0.05
CA LEU A 155 -15.57 3.01 0.53
C LEU A 155 -16.95 3.21 1.15
N ALA A 156 -17.14 4.28 1.93
CA ALA A 156 -18.42 4.61 2.56
C ALA A 156 -19.53 4.86 1.51
N ARG A 157 -19.18 5.50 0.38
CA ARG A 157 -20.10 5.69 -0.75
C ARG A 157 -20.41 4.37 -1.45
N GLY A 158 -19.40 3.56 -1.76
CA GLY A 158 -19.56 2.29 -2.47
C GLY A 158 -20.37 1.25 -1.69
N ARG A 159 -20.25 1.21 -0.35
CA ARG A 159 -21.06 0.31 0.49
C ARG A 159 -22.56 0.64 0.44
N ARG A 160 -22.93 1.92 0.27
CA ARG A 160 -24.33 2.32 0.09
C ARG A 160 -24.90 1.81 -1.24
N ASP A 161 -24.09 1.84 -2.29
CA ASP A 161 -24.49 1.33 -3.61
C ASP A 161 -24.63 -0.20 -3.59
N GLU A 162 -23.71 -0.90 -2.91
CA GLU A 162 -23.78 -2.35 -2.70
C GLU A 162 -25.08 -2.76 -2.01
N THR A 163 -25.45 -2.10 -0.89
CA THR A 163 -26.70 -2.38 -0.18
C THR A 163 -27.94 -2.11 -1.03
N ARG A 164 -27.94 -1.10 -1.91
CA ARG A 164 -29.05 -0.80 -2.82
C ARG A 164 -29.20 -1.81 -3.97
N SER A 165 -28.11 -2.53 -4.29
CA SER A 165 -28.08 -3.54 -5.36
C SER A 165 -28.40 -4.96 -4.90
N ARG A 166 -28.61 -5.15 -3.59
CA ARG A 166 -29.06 -6.41 -2.98
C ARG A 166 -30.56 -6.38 -2.80
#